data_AF-A0A6P1EI81-F1
#
_entry.id   AF-A0A6P1EI81-F1
#
_cell.length_a   1.000
_cell.length_b   1.000
_cell.length_c   1.000
_cell.angle_alpha   90.00
_cell.angle_beta   90.00
_cell.angle_gamma   90.00
#
_symmetry.space_group_name_H-M   'P 1'
#
loop_
_entity.id
_entity.type
_entity.pdbx_description
1 polymer ?
#
loop_
_entity_poly.entity_id
_entity_poly.type
_entity_poly.pdbx_seq_one_letter_code
_entity_poly.pdbx_strand_id
1 'polypeptide(L)'
;MDPSNVNAQVIDVINQVQIATMSPQVVLTSGAGKAYQSVAQSTAIAVQDATDALRNVSTIATTAAGVAMAQYLATGDDKYAKVLTQAQTMMQGATEDFTRIGTAAASVLKGFPAG
;
A
#
# COMPACT_ATOMS: atom_id res chain seq x y z
N MET A 1 25.68 -48.45 -2.29
CA MET A 1 24.99 -48.53 -3.58
C MET A 1 25.93 -47.97 -4.62
N ASP A 2 26.33 -48.80 -5.58
CA ASP A 2 27.26 -48.42 -6.64
C ASP A 2 26.51 -47.56 -7.69
N PRO A 3 26.90 -46.29 -7.93
CA PRO A 3 26.21 -45.40 -8.86
C PRO A 3 26.24 -45.90 -10.31
N SER A 4 27.05 -46.93 -10.63
CA SER A 4 27.06 -47.62 -11.93
C SER A 4 25.82 -48.49 -12.21
N ASN A 5 24.95 -48.74 -11.22
CA ASN A 5 23.73 -49.56 -11.36
C ASN A 5 22.44 -48.74 -11.59
N VAL A 6 22.54 -47.41 -11.75
CA VAL A 6 21.37 -46.55 -11.95
C VAL A 6 21.17 -46.30 -13.45
N ASN A 7 19.94 -46.45 -13.93
CA ASN A 7 19.60 -46.25 -15.35
C ASN A 7 19.94 -44.81 -15.78
N ALA A 8 20.71 -44.66 -16.86
CA ALA A 8 21.17 -43.37 -17.36
C ALA A 8 20.01 -42.40 -17.70
N GLN A 9 18.88 -42.90 -18.18
CA GLN A 9 17.69 -42.08 -18.46
C GLN A 9 17.07 -41.53 -17.17
N VAL A 10 17.16 -42.26 -16.06
CA VAL A 10 16.69 -41.79 -14.75
C VAL A 10 17.59 -40.66 -14.23
N ILE A 11 18.91 -40.79 -14.39
CA ILE A 11 19.86 -39.73 -14.04
C ILE A 11 19.61 -38.47 -14.86
N ASP A 12 19.37 -38.62 -16.17
CA ASP A 12 19.11 -37.51 -17.08
C ASP A 12 17.81 -36.78 -16.72
N VAL A 13 16.72 -37.51 -16.47
CA VAL A 13 15.45 -36.93 -16.02
C VAL A 13 15.60 -36.20 -14.69
N ILE A 14 16.37 -36.74 -13.72
CA ILE A 14 16.61 -36.07 -12.44
C ILE A 14 17.37 -34.75 -12.64
N ASN A 15 18.43 -34.76 -13.45
CA ASN A 15 19.19 -33.55 -13.77
C ASN A 15 18.32 -32.50 -14.47
N GLN A 16 17.47 -32.93 -15.41
CA GLN A 16 16.60 -32.04 -16.16
C GLN A 16 15.49 -31.46 -15.27
N VAL A 17 14.92 -32.24 -14.35
CA VAL A 17 13.97 -31.77 -13.33
C VAL A 17 14.64 -30.78 -12.36
N GLN A 18 15.88 -31.06 -11.94
CA GLN A 18 16.63 -30.15 -11.07
C GLN A 18 16.88 -28.80 -11.76
N ILE A 19 17.25 -28.78 -13.03
CA ILE A 19 17.42 -27.54 -13.80
C ILE A 19 16.07 -26.81 -13.98
N ALA A 20 15.01 -27.54 -14.31
CA ALA A 20 13.68 -26.96 -14.51
C ALA A 20 13.08 -26.35 -13.24
N THR A 21 13.51 -26.79 -12.05
CA THR A 21 12.93 -26.34 -10.76
C THR A 21 13.88 -25.47 -9.94
N MET A 22 15.19 -25.63 -10.10
CA MET A 22 16.21 -24.95 -9.28
C MET A 22 17.25 -24.19 -10.10
N SER A 23 17.03 -24.01 -11.41
CA SER A 23 17.91 -23.13 -12.19
C SER A 23 17.90 -21.71 -11.60
N PRO A 24 19.02 -20.97 -11.71
CA PRO A 24 19.10 -19.58 -11.25
C PRO A 24 17.96 -18.72 -11.77
N GLN A 25 17.53 -18.94 -13.02
CA GLN A 25 16.41 -18.20 -13.61
C GLN A 25 15.08 -18.45 -12.89
N VAL A 26 14.75 -19.71 -12.55
CA VAL A 26 13.51 -20.05 -11.84
C VAL A 26 13.51 -19.46 -10.44
N VAL A 27 14.65 -19.47 -9.75
CA VAL A 27 14.82 -18.86 -8.43
C VAL A 27 14.67 -17.33 -8.51
N LEU A 28 15.26 -16.70 -9.52
CA LEU A 28 15.16 -15.26 -9.73
C LEU A 28 13.74 -14.82 -10.07
N THR A 29 13.07 -15.47 -11.03
CA THR A 29 11.68 -15.14 -11.40
C THR A 29 10.72 -15.42 -10.25
N SER A 30 10.88 -16.54 -9.54
CA SER A 30 10.06 -16.83 -8.35
C SER A 30 10.31 -15.84 -7.21
N GLY A 31 11.56 -15.45 -6.99
CA GLY A 31 11.94 -14.44 -6.01
C GLY A 31 11.41 -13.06 -6.35
N ALA A 32 11.52 -12.65 -7.61
CA ALA A 32 10.96 -11.39 -8.12
C ALA A 32 9.44 -11.34 -8.00
N GLY A 33 8.74 -12.44 -8.35
CA GLY A 33 7.29 -12.54 -8.19
C GLY A 33 6.85 -12.42 -6.72
N LYS A 34 7.56 -13.06 -5.79
CA LYS A 34 7.31 -12.90 -4.35
C LYS A 34 7.58 -11.47 -3.87
N ALA A 35 8.69 -10.88 -4.31
CA ALA A 35 9.01 -9.50 -3.96
C ALA A 35 7.95 -8.53 -4.50
N TYR A 36 7.47 -8.72 -5.73
CA TYR A 36 6.39 -7.93 -6.31
C TYR A 36 5.11 -8.07 -5.49
N GLN A 37 4.74 -9.28 -5.07
CA GLN A 37 3.59 -9.49 -4.19
C GLN A 37 3.75 -8.76 -2.85
N SER A 38 4.93 -8.81 -2.23
CA SER A 38 5.20 -8.08 -0.98
C SER A 38 5.12 -6.57 -1.16
N VAL A 39 5.66 -6.03 -2.25
CA VAL A 39 5.58 -4.60 -2.58
C VAL A 39 4.12 -4.19 -2.85
N ALA A 40 3.37 -4.99 -3.62
CA ALA A 40 1.96 -4.75 -3.87
C ALA A 40 1.13 -4.74 -2.58
N GLN A 41 1.40 -5.68 -1.66
CA GLN A 41 0.73 -5.73 -0.36
C GLN A 41 1.08 -4.53 0.50
N SER A 42 2.37 -4.18 0.63
CA SER A 42 2.80 -3.01 1.40
C SER A 42 2.21 -1.71 0.85
N THR A 43 2.15 -1.60 -0.47
CA THR A 43 1.52 -0.47 -1.18
C THR A 43 0.02 -0.40 -0.88
N ALA A 44 -0.68 -1.54 -0.89
CA ALA A 44 -2.09 -1.60 -0.56
C ALA A 44 -2.35 -1.19 0.91
N ILE A 45 -1.52 -1.63 1.84
CA ILE A 45 -1.59 -1.24 3.26
C ILE A 45 -1.40 0.27 3.41
N ALA A 46 -0.40 0.86 2.74
CA ALA A 46 -0.18 2.30 2.81
C ALA A 46 -1.39 3.12 2.32
N VAL A 47 -2.08 2.66 1.27
CA VAL A 47 -3.32 3.30 0.79
C VAL A 47 -4.47 3.12 1.77
N GLN A 48 -4.58 1.95 2.42
CA GLN A 48 -5.58 1.70 3.46
C GLN A 48 -5.36 2.60 4.67
N ASP A 49 -4.12 2.68 5.18
CA ASP A 49 -3.76 3.55 6.31
C ASP A 49 -4.04 5.02 5.99
N ALA A 50 -3.73 5.47 4.76
CA ALA A 50 -4.05 6.82 4.31
C ALA A 50 -5.57 7.07 4.24
N THR A 51 -6.34 6.07 3.80
CA THR A 51 -7.81 6.14 3.78
C THR A 51 -8.37 6.29 5.19
N ASP A 52 -7.83 5.52 6.13
CA ASP A 52 -8.26 5.55 7.53
C ASP A 52 -7.88 6.86 8.22
N ALA A 53 -6.69 7.39 7.94
CA ALA A 53 -6.28 8.72 8.39
C ALA A 53 -7.23 9.81 7.86
N LEU A 54 -7.56 9.79 6.56
CA LEU A 54 -8.52 10.73 5.96
C LEU A 54 -9.89 10.62 6.61
N ARG A 55 -10.38 9.40 6.87
CA ARG A 55 -11.67 9.19 7.55
C ARG A 55 -11.65 9.77 8.97
N ASN A 56 -10.59 9.51 9.73
CA ASN A 56 -10.45 10.02 11.10
C ASN A 56 -10.42 11.55 11.15
N VAL A 57 -9.62 12.19 10.28
CA VAL A 57 -9.56 13.65 10.20
C VAL A 57 -10.89 14.23 9.74
N SER A 58 -11.56 13.61 8.77
CA SER A 58 -12.87 14.07 8.29
C SER A 58 -13.93 14.04 9.39
N THR A 59 -13.94 12.99 10.21
CA THR A 59 -14.84 12.92 11.38
C THR A 59 -14.54 14.04 12.38
N ILE A 60 -13.27 14.22 12.77
CA ILE A 60 -12.87 15.27 13.72
C ILE A 60 -13.24 16.66 13.18
N ALA A 61 -12.90 16.95 11.92
CA ALA A 61 -13.15 18.22 11.28
C ALA A 61 -14.66 18.51 11.19
N THR A 62 -15.47 17.52 10.79
CA THR A 62 -16.93 17.67 10.68
C THR A 62 -17.56 17.90 12.05
N THR A 63 -17.13 17.17 13.09
CA THR A 63 -17.61 17.38 14.46
C THR A 63 -17.23 18.78 14.98
N ALA A 64 -15.98 19.20 14.79
CA ALA A 64 -15.52 20.52 15.18
C ALA A 64 -16.30 21.63 14.44
N ALA A 65 -16.54 21.45 13.15
CA ALA A 65 -17.31 22.39 12.34
C ALA A 65 -18.77 22.48 12.81
N GLY A 66 -19.42 21.35 13.11
CA GLY A 66 -20.79 21.33 13.63
C GLY A 66 -20.91 22.10 14.96
N VAL A 67 -20.00 21.86 15.91
CA VAL A 67 -19.98 22.58 17.20
C VAL A 67 -19.70 24.07 16.99
N ALA A 68 -18.72 24.42 16.15
CA ALA A 68 -18.39 25.80 15.85
C ALA A 68 -19.58 26.54 15.21
N MET A 69 -20.27 25.90 14.26
CA MET A 69 -21.45 26.48 13.62
C MET A 69 -22.58 26.72 14.62
N ALA A 70 -22.87 25.76 15.49
CA ALA A 70 -23.88 25.93 16.53
C ALA A 70 -23.56 27.13 17.44
N GLN A 71 -22.30 27.26 17.87
CA GLN A 71 -21.86 28.37 18.72
C GLN A 71 -21.85 29.71 17.98
N TYR A 72 -21.49 29.73 16.70
CA TYR A 72 -21.56 30.94 15.89
C TYR A 72 -23.01 31.43 15.77
N LEU A 73 -23.96 30.53 15.48
CA LEU A 73 -25.38 30.88 15.39
C LEU A 73 -25.96 31.34 16.74
N ALA A 74 -25.50 30.76 17.85
CA ALA A 74 -25.99 31.10 19.18
C ALA A 74 -25.43 32.42 19.73
N THR A 75 -24.19 32.78 19.38
CA THR A 75 -23.47 33.90 20.00
C THR A 75 -23.15 35.05 19.05
N GLY A 76 -23.11 34.80 17.74
CA GLY A 76 -22.61 35.74 16.73
C GLY A 76 -21.10 36.00 16.79
N ASP A 77 -20.35 35.28 17.63
CA ASP A 77 -18.92 35.54 17.84
C ASP A 77 -18.05 34.93 16.72
N ASP A 78 -17.38 35.79 15.96
CA ASP A 78 -16.52 35.43 14.81
C ASP A 78 -15.37 34.47 15.15
N LYS A 79 -15.00 34.29 16.43
CA LYS A 79 -14.01 33.27 16.78
C LYS A 79 -14.44 31.86 16.35
N TYR A 80 -15.74 31.60 16.32
CA TYR A 80 -16.28 30.30 15.88
C TYR A 80 -16.23 30.16 14.35
N ALA A 81 -16.34 31.26 13.60
CA ALA A 81 -16.10 31.25 12.15
C ALA A 81 -14.65 30.86 11.82
N LYS A 82 -13.67 31.28 12.63
CA LYS A 82 -12.26 30.86 12.46
C LYS A 82 -12.07 29.35 12.64
N VAL A 83 -12.80 28.73 13.57
CA VAL A 83 -12.75 27.27 13.77
C VAL A 83 -13.30 26.53 12.55
N LEU A 84 -14.34 27.04 11.90
CA LEU A 84 -14.85 26.49 10.65
C LEU A 84 -13.78 26.49 9.55
N THR A 85 -13.07 27.61 9.37
CA THR A 85 -11.98 27.70 8.41
C THR A 85 -10.84 26.71 8.73
N GLN A 86 -10.50 26.56 10.01
CA GLN A 86 -9.46 25.61 10.42
C GLN A 86 -9.88 24.15 10.17
N ALA A 87 -11.13 23.79 10.46
CA ALA A 87 -11.67 22.47 10.18
C ALA A 87 -11.64 22.16 8.67
N GLN A 88 -11.98 23.14 7.84
CA GLN A 88 -11.93 22.98 6.39
C GLN A 88 -10.48 22.82 5.87
N THR A 89 -9.54 23.55 6.46
CA THR A 89 -8.10 23.41 6.17
C THR A 89 -7.59 22.02 6.55
N MET A 90 -8.02 21.48 7.69
CA MET A 90 -7.68 20.11 8.10
C MET A 90 -8.18 19.07 7.09
N MET A 91 -9.41 19.22 6.59
CA MET A 91 -9.96 18.34 5.55
C MET A 91 -9.19 18.43 4.22
N GLN A 92 -8.81 19.64 3.80
CA GLN A 92 -7.98 19.82 2.60
C GLN A 92 -6.63 19.13 2.76
N GLY A 93 -5.92 19.38 3.87
CA GLY A 93 -4.62 18.75 4.13
C GLY A 93 -4.70 17.22 4.13
N ALA A 94 -5.72 16.64 4.78
CA ALA A 94 -5.91 15.19 4.77
C ALA A 94 -6.22 14.62 3.36
N THR A 95 -6.95 15.37 2.54
CA THR A 95 -7.26 14.96 1.15
C THR A 95 -6.01 15.02 0.28
N GLU A 96 -5.18 16.05 0.46
CA GLU A 96 -3.88 16.19 -0.21
C GLU A 96 -2.92 15.08 0.22
N ASP A 97 -2.85 14.77 1.51
CA ASP A 97 -2.05 13.66 2.05
C ASP A 97 -2.47 12.32 1.45
N PHE A 98 -3.76 12.01 1.47
CA PHE A 98 -4.30 10.81 0.86
C PHE A 98 -3.93 10.70 -0.63
N THR A 99 -4.09 11.79 -1.37
CA THR A 99 -3.75 11.83 -2.81
C THR A 99 -2.25 11.63 -3.05
N ARG A 100 -1.39 12.26 -2.25
CA ARG A 100 0.07 12.11 -2.33
C ARG A 100 0.49 10.67 -2.05
N ILE A 101 -0.05 10.06 -0.98
CA ILE A 101 0.24 8.67 -0.62
C ILE A 101 -0.25 7.73 -1.72
N GLY A 102 -1.49 7.90 -2.20
CA GLY A 102 -2.04 7.10 -3.29
C GLY A 102 -1.23 7.19 -4.58
N THR A 103 -0.73 8.37 -4.92
CA THR A 103 0.12 8.58 -6.10
C THR A 103 1.49 7.93 -5.93
N ALA A 104 2.12 8.10 -4.77
CA ALA A 104 3.40 7.47 -4.46
C ALA A 104 3.29 5.94 -4.47
N ALA A 105 2.23 5.40 -3.86
CA ALA A 105 1.88 3.99 -3.87
C ALA A 105 1.74 3.44 -5.30
N ALA A 106 0.95 4.10 -6.15
CA ALA A 106 0.79 3.72 -7.55
C ALA A 106 2.12 3.77 -8.33
N SER A 107 2.96 4.76 -8.05
CA SER A 107 4.28 4.89 -8.68
C SER A 107 5.23 3.75 -8.27
N VAL A 108 5.25 3.39 -6.98
CA VAL A 108 6.05 2.25 -6.49
C VAL A 108 5.62 0.96 -7.16
N LEU A 109 4.32 0.68 -7.23
CA LEU A 109 3.81 -0.54 -7.84
C LEU A 109 4.10 -0.61 -9.35
N LYS A 110 3.96 0.49 -10.08
CA LYS A 110 4.29 0.56 -11.52
C LYS A 110 5.79 0.42 -11.78
N GLY A 111 6.62 0.92 -10.87
CA GLY A 111 8.08 0.90 -10.99
C GLY A 111 8.72 -0.43 -10.56
N PHE A 112 7.98 -1.31 -9.86
CA PHE A 112 8.53 -2.57 -9.38
C PHE A 112 8.37 -3.69 -10.42
N PRO A 113 9.44 -4.38 -10.83
CA PRO A 113 9.36 -5.44 -11.83
C PRO A 113 8.60 -6.66 -11.27
N ALA A 114 7.66 -7.20 -12.05
CA ALA A 114 6.87 -8.37 -11.65
C ALA A 114 7.63 -9.71 -11.74
N GLY A 115 8.87 -9.69 -12.24
CA GLY A 115 9.69 -10.87 -12.51
C GLY A 115 9.61 -11.37 -13.94
#